data_AF-A0A2H0TZC0-F1
#
_entry.id   AF-A0A2H0TZC0-F1
#
_cell.length_a   1.000
_cell.length_b   1.000
_cell.length_c   1.000
_cell.angle_alpha   90.00
_cell.angle_beta   90.00
_cell.angle_gamma   90.00
#
_symmetry.space_group_name_H-M   'P 1'
#
loop_
_entity.id
_entity.type
_entity.pdbx_description
1 polymer ?
#
loop_
_entity_poly.entity_id
_entity_poly.type
_entity_poly.pdbx_seq_one_letter_code
_entity_poly.pdbx_strand_id
1 'polypeptide(L)'
;MSLISSYLLALFLTMVIELGVALFLGFRKKIEIIAIIFVNLLTNPILNYLLLVNNHFSFFKTNLLIILLLELLVVLAEWKLLLYIIQDKSSKIFKLSFVMNFCSYIVGVIIFR
;
A
#
# COMPACT_ATOMS: atom_id res chain seq x y z
N MET A 1 9.72 17.31 13.21
CA MET A 1 8.50 16.53 13.52
C MET A 1 8.86 15.37 14.44
N SER A 2 8.00 15.01 15.40
CA SER A 2 8.18 13.76 16.16
C SER A 2 7.93 12.55 15.24
N LEU A 3 8.58 11.41 15.48
CA LEU A 3 8.38 10.17 14.69
C LEU A 3 6.89 9.81 14.52
N ILE A 4 6.10 10.02 15.57
CA ILE A 4 4.66 9.78 15.60
C ILE A 4 3.92 10.68 14.59
N SER A 5 4.27 11.97 14.55
CA SER A 5 3.64 12.92 13.61
C SER A 5 3.94 12.57 12.15
N SER A 6 5.15 12.09 11.84
CA SER A 6 5.52 11.66 10.50
C SER A 6 4.78 10.41 10.06
N TYR A 7 4.60 9.43 10.96
CA TYR A 7 3.85 8.21 10.69
C TYR A 7 2.36 8.48 10.46
N LEU A 8 1.75 9.33 11.28
CA LEU A 8 0.35 9.72 11.12
C LEU A 8 0.11 10.48 9.81
N LEU A 9 1.04 11.37 9.44
CA LEU A 9 0.99 12.07 8.17
C LEU A 9 1.08 11.09 6.99
N ALA A 10 2.02 10.14 7.04
CA ALA A 10 2.18 9.13 6.02
C ALA A 10 0.89 8.32 5.83
N LEU A 11 0.31 7.78 6.91
CA LEU A 11 -0.94 7.01 6.87
C LEU A 11 -2.12 7.83 6.32
N PHE A 12 -2.21 9.11 6.69
CA PHE A 12 -3.25 9.99 6.17
C PHE A 12 -3.08 10.20 4.65
N LEU A 13 -1.86 10.44 4.18
CA LEU A 13 -1.54 10.56 2.77
C LEU A 13 -1.89 9.28 1.99
N THR A 14 -1.54 8.10 2.51
CA THR A 14 -1.89 6.82 1.87
C THR A 14 -3.40 6.67 1.74
N MET A 15 -4.16 6.92 2.81
CA MET A 15 -5.62 6.86 2.78
C MET A 15 -6.24 7.81 1.75
N VAL A 16 -5.74 9.05 1.64
CA VAL A 16 -6.23 10.03 0.66
C VAL A 16 -5.97 9.55 -0.77
N ILE A 17 -4.77 9.02 -1.03
CA ILE A 17 -4.39 8.49 -2.35
C ILE A 17 -5.25 7.28 -2.72
N GLU A 18 -5.36 6.32 -1.81
CA GLU A 18 -6.13 5.08 -2.01
C GLU A 18 -7.60 5.37 -2.31
N LEU A 19 -8.23 6.26 -1.54
CA LEU A 19 -9.60 6.69 -1.79
C LEU A 19 -9.74 7.42 -3.12
N GLY A 20 -8.80 8.31 -3.45
CA GLY A 20 -8.80 9.02 -4.73
C GLY A 20 -8.73 8.05 -5.92
N VAL A 21 -7.82 7.07 -5.87
CA VAL A 21 -7.66 6.05 -6.91
C VAL A 21 -8.88 5.12 -6.98
N ALA A 22 -9.41 4.70 -5.83
CA ALA A 22 -10.61 3.86 -5.76
C ALA A 22 -11.82 4.52 -6.43
N LEU A 23 -12.09 5.78 -6.09
CA LEU A 23 -13.18 6.56 -6.68
C LEU A 23 -12.97 6.80 -8.18
N PHE A 24 -11.74 7.09 -8.61
CA PHE A 24 -11.39 7.27 -10.02
C PHE A 24 -11.62 6.00 -10.85
N LEU A 25 -11.31 4.83 -10.29
CA LEU A 25 -11.54 3.53 -10.93
C LEU A 25 -13.00 3.03 -10.81
N GLY A 26 -13.87 3.79 -10.14
CA GLY A 26 -15.31 3.54 -10.08
C GLY A 26 -15.77 2.67 -8.91
N PHE A 27 -14.90 2.40 -7.93
CA PHE A 27 -15.29 1.72 -6.68
C PHE A 27 -16.04 2.71 -5.78
N ARG A 28 -17.32 2.46 -5.54
CA ARG A 28 -18.23 3.38 -4.82
C ARG A 28 -19.05 2.69 -3.75
N LYS A 29 -19.05 1.35 -3.69
CA LYS A 29 -19.82 0.64 -2.67
C LYS A 29 -19.10 0.74 -1.33
N LYS A 30 -19.86 0.88 -0.25
CA LYS A 30 -19.31 0.94 1.11
C LYS A 30 -18.39 -0.25 1.40
N ILE A 31 -18.78 -1.45 0.99
CA ILE A 31 -17.99 -2.68 1.19
C ILE A 31 -16.63 -2.63 0.45
N GLU A 32 -16.60 -2.06 -0.75
CA GLU A 32 -15.38 -1.91 -1.57
C GLU A 32 -14.43 -0.93 -0.91
N ILE A 33 -14.94 0.24 -0.50
CA ILE A 33 -14.15 1.29 0.15
C ILE A 33 -13.57 0.78 1.48
N ILE A 34 -14.38 0.13 2.31
CA ILE A 34 -13.93 -0.43 3.59
C ILE A 34 -12.86 -1.50 3.34
N ALA A 35 -13.06 -2.39 2.38
CA ALA A 35 -12.08 -3.42 2.04
C ALA A 35 -10.73 -2.80 1.61
N ILE A 36 -10.76 -1.78 0.77
CA ILE A 36 -9.56 -1.07 0.29
C ILE A 36 -8.79 -0.45 1.44
N ILE A 37 -9.48 0.28 2.33
CA ILE A 37 -8.83 0.90 3.49
C ILE A 37 -8.22 -0.17 4.39
N PHE A 38 -8.97 -1.22 4.73
CA PHE A 38 -8.48 -2.26 5.66
C PHE A 38 -7.30 -3.03 5.08
N VAL A 39 -7.35 -3.39 3.80
CA VAL A 39 -6.27 -4.13 3.15
C VAL A 39 -5.00 -3.30 3.16
N ASN A 40 -5.05 -2.04 2.71
CA ASN A 40 -3.88 -1.16 2.71
C ASN A 40 -3.36 -0.82 4.13
N LEU A 41 -4.28 -0.61 5.08
CA LEU A 41 -3.92 -0.35 6.48
C LEU A 41 -3.20 -1.54 7.12
N LEU A 42 -3.43 -2.76 6.64
CA LEU A 42 -2.71 -3.95 7.07
C LEU A 42 -1.39 -4.11 6.32
N THR A 43 -1.40 -4.03 5.00
CA THR A 43 -0.23 -4.36 4.18
C THR A 43 0.90 -3.32 4.26
N ASN A 44 0.58 -2.03 4.24
CA ASN A 44 1.59 -0.97 4.23
C ASN A 44 2.42 -0.91 5.53
N PRO A 45 1.85 -1.00 6.74
CA PRO A 45 2.65 -1.08 7.96
C PRO A 45 3.48 -2.36 8.06
N ILE A 46 2.98 -3.49 7.56
CA ILE A 46 3.72 -4.77 7.56
C ILE A 46 4.98 -4.65 6.70
N LEU A 47 4.87 -4.12 5.48
CA LEU A 47 6.03 -3.90 4.61
C LEU A 47 7.07 -2.99 5.28
N ASN A 48 6.62 -1.85 5.80
CA ASN A 48 7.51 -0.89 6.45
C ASN A 48 8.18 -1.49 7.69
N TYR A 49 7.46 -2.29 8.47
CA TYR A 49 8.01 -3.00 9.62
C TYR A 49 9.07 -4.02 9.20
N LEU A 50 8.82 -4.82 8.14
CA LEU A 50 9.81 -5.75 7.60
C LEU A 50 11.08 -5.04 7.13
N LEU A 51 10.94 -3.90 6.45
CA LEU A 51 12.08 -3.08 6.02
C LEU A 51 12.86 -2.52 7.22
N LEU A 52 12.16 -2.07 8.26
CA LEU A 52 12.78 -1.57 9.50
C LEU A 52 13.57 -2.66 10.22
N VAL A 53 12.97 -3.84 10.39
CA VAL A 53 13.63 -5.02 10.98
C VAL A 53 14.85 -5.42 10.15
N ASN A 54 14.72 -5.48 8.82
CA ASN A 54 15.87 -5.77 7.95
C ASN A 54 17.00 -4.74 8.12
N ASN A 55 16.67 -3.45 8.26
CA ASN A 55 17.66 -2.40 8.48
C ASN A 55 18.34 -2.52 9.85
N HIS A 56 17.63 -2.99 10.88
CA HIS A 56 18.18 -3.17 12.22
C HIS A 56 19.14 -4.37 12.31
N PHE A 57 18.73 -5.52 11.77
CA PHE A 57 19.51 -6.77 11.85
C PHE A 57 20.45 -6.99 10.66
N SER A 58 20.34 -6.17 9.61
CA SER A 58 21.13 -6.27 8.38
C SER A 58 21.07 -7.65 7.71
N PHE A 59 19.90 -8.31 7.73
CA PHE A 59 19.74 -9.65 7.12
C PHE A 59 20.17 -9.67 5.64
N PHE A 60 19.79 -8.64 4.89
CA PHE A 60 20.20 -8.46 3.49
C PHE A 60 20.48 -6.98 3.18
N LYS A 61 21.35 -6.72 2.20
CA LYS A 61 21.59 -5.35 1.70
C LYS A 61 20.33 -4.82 1.03
N THR A 62 19.68 -3.84 1.66
CA THR A 62 18.50 -3.16 1.12
C THR A 62 18.87 -2.36 -0.13
N ASN A 63 18.63 -2.93 -1.31
CA ASN A 63 18.78 -2.25 -2.60
C ASN A 63 17.40 -1.91 -3.18
N LEU A 64 17.35 -0.93 -4.08
CA LEU A 64 16.14 -0.49 -4.79
C LEU A 64 15.38 -1.67 -5.42
N LEU A 65 16.11 -2.64 -5.98
CA LEU A 65 15.57 -3.88 -6.55
C LEU A 65 14.78 -4.73 -5.54
N ILE A 66 15.28 -4.85 -4.31
CA ILE A 66 14.61 -5.63 -3.25
C ILE A 66 13.36 -4.90 -2.77
N ILE A 67 13.41 -3.57 -2.63
CA ILE A 67 12.24 -2.77 -2.26
C ILE A 67 11.13 -2.96 -3.31
N LEU A 68 11.45 -2.84 -4.60
CA LEU A 68 10.49 -3.05 -5.68
C LEU A 68 9.91 -4.47 -5.69
N LEU A 69 10.72 -5.49 -5.41
CA LEU A 69 10.22 -6.86 -5.30
C LEU A 69 9.26 -7.03 -4.13
N LEU A 70 9.58 -6.45 -2.97
CA LEU A 70 8.70 -6.51 -1.80
C LEU A 70 7.39 -5.76 -2.04
N GLU A 71 7.42 -4.60 -2.69
CA GLU A 71 6.20 -3.89 -3.07
C GLU A 71 5.37 -4.67 -4.07
N LEU A 72 6.00 -5.33 -5.04
CA LEU A 72 5.29 -6.17 -5.98
C LEU A 72 4.62 -7.36 -5.29
N LEU A 73 5.26 -7.95 -4.27
CA LEU A 73 4.65 -8.98 -3.43
C LEU A 73 3.46 -8.43 -2.63
N VAL A 74 3.56 -7.19 -2.13
CA VAL A 74 2.47 -6.51 -1.44
C VAL A 74 1.30 -6.27 -2.38
N VAL A 75 1.52 -5.73 -3.58
CA VAL A 75 0.48 -5.56 -4.62
C VAL A 75 -0.24 -6.88 -4.91
N LEU A 76 0.50 -7.99 -5.02
CA LEU A 76 -0.08 -9.31 -5.24
C LEU A 76 -0.91 -9.78 -4.05
N ALA A 77 -0.47 -9.52 -2.82
CA ALA A 77 -1.21 -9.84 -1.60
C ALA A 77 -2.50 -9.01 -1.50
N GLU A 78 -2.42 -7.69 -1.72
CA GLU A 78 -3.56 -6.77 -1.73
C GLU A 78 -4.59 -7.18 -2.77
N TRP A 79 -4.14 -7.48 -3.98
CA TRP A 79 -5.00 -7.93 -5.06
C TRP A 79 -5.77 -9.19 -4.69
N LYS A 80 -5.09 -10.20 -4.11
CA LYS A 80 -5.75 -11.43 -3.67
C LYS A 80 -6.74 -11.20 -2.52
N LEU A 81 -6.40 -10.35 -1.56
CA LEU A 81 -7.30 -10.01 -0.44
C LEU A 81 -8.54 -9.26 -0.94
N LEU A 82 -8.37 -8.28 -1.82
CA LEU A 82 -9.48 -7.53 -2.40
C LEU A 82 -10.36 -8.40 -3.29
N LEU A 83 -9.77 -9.30 -4.09
CA LEU A 83 -10.53 -10.30 -4.85
C LEU A 83 -11.39 -11.18 -3.93
N TYR A 84 -10.84 -11.61 -2.79
CA TYR A 84 -11.55 -12.44 -1.83
C TYR A 84 -12.73 -11.70 -1.17
N ILE A 85 -12.55 -10.42 -0.81
CA ILE A 85 -13.57 -9.64 -0.10
C ILE A 85 -14.64 -9.08 -1.06
N ILE A 86 -14.22 -8.50 -2.19
CA ILE A 86 -15.13 -7.84 -3.14
C ILE A 86 -15.82 -8.88 -4.04
N GLN A 87 -15.25 -10.08 -4.18
CA GLN A 87 -15.74 -11.19 -5.03
C GLN A 87 -15.93 -10.82 -6.50
N ASP A 88 -15.39 -9.69 -6.94
CA ASP A 88 -15.41 -9.25 -8.34
C ASP A 88 -14.11 -9.69 -9.02
N LYS A 89 -14.22 -10.58 -10.01
CA LYS A 89 -13.05 -11.13 -10.75
C LYS A 89 -12.48 -10.17 -11.80
N SER A 90 -12.95 -8.94 -11.83
CA SER A 90 -12.50 -7.93 -12.78
C SER A 90 -11.00 -7.65 -12.65
N SER A 91 -10.34 -7.48 -13.81
CA SER A 91 -8.97 -6.96 -13.90
C SER A 91 -8.82 -5.56 -13.29
N LYS A 92 -9.94 -4.87 -13.02
CA LYS A 92 -9.98 -3.59 -12.30
C LYS A 92 -9.41 -3.69 -10.89
N ILE A 93 -9.58 -4.80 -10.17
CA ILE A 93 -9.03 -4.93 -8.80
C ILE A 93 -7.50 -5.00 -8.85
N PHE A 94 -6.94 -5.73 -9.81
CA PHE A 94 -5.48 -5.77 -9.97
C PHE A 94 -4.92 -4.38 -10.31
N LYS A 95 -5.55 -3.68 -11.27
CA LYS A 95 -5.18 -2.30 -11.62
C LYS A 95 -5.27 -1.37 -10.42
N LEU A 96 -6.31 -1.52 -9.60
CA LEU A 96 -6.50 -0.75 -8.37
C LEU A 96 -5.33 -0.97 -7.41
N SER A 97 -5.02 -2.22 -7.03
CA SER A 97 -3.88 -2.54 -6.14
C SER A 97 -2.56 -1.99 -6.67
N PHE A 98 -2.30 -2.19 -7.97
CA PHE A 98 -1.06 -1.72 -8.58
C PHE A 98 -0.94 -0.19 -8.55
N VAL A 99 -1.99 0.55 -8.95
CA VAL A 99 -1.97 2.01 -9.00
C VAL A 99 -1.91 2.62 -7.60
N MET A 100 -2.64 2.08 -6.62
CA MET A 100 -2.59 2.57 -5.24
C MET A 100 -1.17 2.42 -4.67
N ASN A 101 -0.60 1.22 -4.77
CA ASN A 101 0.71 0.94 -4.21
C ASN A 101 1.79 1.79 -4.91
N PHE A 102 1.73 1.91 -6.24
CA PHE A 102 2.66 2.74 -7.01
C PHE A 102 2.56 4.24 -6.68
N CYS A 103 1.35 4.79 -6.56
CA CYS A 103 1.14 6.18 -6.16
C CYS A 103 1.66 6.42 -4.74
N SER A 104 1.37 5.51 -3.81
CA SER A 104 1.84 5.58 -2.42
C SER A 104 3.37 5.49 -2.33
N TYR A 105 4.02 4.64 -3.13
CA TYR A 105 5.47 4.56 -3.23
C TYR A 105 6.08 5.89 -3.71
N ILE A 106 5.59 6.43 -4.83
CA ILE A 106 6.09 7.70 -5.37
C ILE A 106 5.97 8.82 -4.33
N VAL A 107 4.81 8.94 -3.68
CA VAL A 107 4.59 9.95 -2.66
C VAL A 107 5.50 9.73 -1.45
N GLY A 108 5.67 8.48 -1.03
CA GLY A 108 6.59 8.11 0.05
C GLY A 108 8.03 8.52 -0.26
N VAL A 109 8.50 8.24 -1.48
CA VAL A 109 9.84 8.64 -1.94
C VAL A 109 9.99 10.16 -2.02
N ILE A 110 8.99 10.90 -2.51
CA ILE A 110 9.08 12.37 -2.64
C ILE A 110 9.10 13.07 -1.27
N ILE A 111 8.35 12.56 -0.29
CA ILE A 111 8.18 13.24 1.01
C ILE A 111 9.23 12.83 2.03
N PHE A 112 9.65 11.56 2.03
CA PHE A 112 10.47 10.99 3.11
C PHE A 112 11.91 10.62 2.70
N ARG A 113 12.31 10.88 1.45
CA ARG A 113 13.67 10.67 0.97
C ARG A 113 14.34 12.00 0.63
#